data_AF-A0A7D5SLI1-F1
#
_entry.id   AF-A0A7D5SLI1-F1
#
_cell.length_a   1.000
_cell.length_b   1.000
_cell.length_c   1.000
_cell.angle_alpha   90.00
_cell.angle_beta   90.00
_cell.angle_gamma   90.00
#
_symmetry.space_group_name_H-M   'P 1'
#
loop_
_entity.id
_entity.type
_entity.pdbx_description
1 polymer ?
#
loop_
_entity_poly.entity_id
_entity_poly.type
_entity_poly.pdbx_seq_one_letter_code
_entity_poly.pdbx_strand_id
1 'polypeptide(L)'
;MRKHARPQTAETSARDKADPITVESIKARILAGEIVGATDYPESDRPLFWAAIAIVQDDMPRVRPFWQTTDEQHVAGTRVRQKLFKMFPRQKGDTDPTLIGLVALAATCLALICARWPL
;
A
#
# COMPACT_ATOMS: atom_id res chain seq x y z
N MET A 1 -24.21 -0.97 18.35
CA MET A 1 -23.91 -0.16 17.15
C MET A 1 -22.43 0.25 17.19
N ARG A 2 -21.52 -0.55 16.62
CA ARG A 2 -20.06 -0.27 16.70
C ARG A 2 -19.68 0.70 15.58
N LYS A 3 -19.37 1.95 15.95
CA LYS A 3 -18.79 2.94 15.04
C LYS A 3 -17.31 2.61 14.86
N HIS A 4 -16.96 1.88 13.81
CA HIS A 4 -15.57 1.76 13.37
C HIS A 4 -15.21 3.04 12.59
N ALA A 5 -14.80 4.07 13.31
CA ALA A 5 -14.14 5.22 12.70
C ALA A 5 -12.79 4.74 12.13
N ARG A 6 -12.64 4.79 10.82
CA ARG A 6 -11.38 4.50 10.13
C ARG A 6 -10.35 5.56 10.55
N PRO A 7 -9.13 5.21 10.96
CA PRO A 7 -8.12 6.21 11.26
C PRO A 7 -7.79 6.99 9.99
N GLN A 8 -8.16 8.26 9.97
CA GLN A 8 -7.72 9.25 8.99
C GLN A 8 -6.50 9.96 9.55
N THR A 9 -5.37 9.26 9.57
CA THR A 9 -4.07 9.91 9.78
C THR A 9 -3.03 9.13 9.00
N ALA A 10 -3.17 9.17 7.67
CA ALA A 10 -1.96 9.15 6.86
C ALA A 10 -1.42 10.57 6.97
N GLU A 11 -0.37 10.76 7.76
CA GLU A 11 0.34 12.03 7.86
C GLU A 11 0.73 12.44 6.44
N THR A 12 -0.08 13.34 5.87
CA THR A 12 0.24 13.98 4.61
C THR A 12 1.18 15.09 5.02
N SER A 13 2.48 14.77 5.06
CA SER A 13 3.51 15.76 5.38
C SER A 13 3.37 16.90 4.38
N ALA A 14 2.94 18.06 4.86
CA ALA A 14 2.82 19.26 4.03
C ALA A 14 4.23 19.65 3.59
N ARG A 15 4.54 19.40 2.31
CA ARG A 15 5.83 19.69 1.70
C ARG A 15 6.09 21.20 1.73
N ASP A 16 7.32 21.59 2.05
CA ASP A 16 7.78 22.95 1.82
C ASP A 16 7.97 23.15 0.30
N LYS A 17 7.37 24.21 -0.26
CA LYS A 17 7.17 24.35 -1.72
C LYS A 17 8.47 24.46 -2.54
N ALA A 18 9.63 24.49 -1.87
CA ALA A 18 10.94 24.73 -2.45
C ALA A 18 11.71 23.48 -2.89
N ASP A 19 11.31 22.28 -2.47
CA ASP A 19 12.06 21.08 -2.86
C ASP A 19 11.89 20.80 -4.37
N PRO A 20 12.95 20.42 -5.09
CA PRO A 20 12.86 20.09 -6.51
C PRO A 20 12.10 18.77 -6.74
N ILE A 21 11.31 18.72 -7.81
CA ILE A 21 10.63 17.49 -8.27
C ILE A 21 11.63 16.68 -9.09
N THR A 22 12.29 15.72 -8.45
CA THR A 22 13.19 14.77 -9.11
C THR A 22 12.77 13.34 -8.82
N VAL A 23 13.14 12.42 -9.71
CA VAL A 23 12.94 10.97 -9.53
C VAL A 23 13.48 10.52 -8.17
N GLU A 24 14.71 10.90 -7.84
CA GLU A 24 15.38 10.51 -6.59
C GLU A 24 14.68 11.09 -5.34
N SER A 25 14.20 12.34 -5.39
CA SER A 25 13.43 12.91 -4.28
C SER A 25 12.13 12.14 -4.02
N ILE A 26 11.44 11.69 -5.08
CA ILE A 26 10.20 10.91 -4.96
C ILE A 26 10.50 9.50 -4.45
N LYS A 27 11.57 8.86 -4.96
CA LYS A 27 12.02 7.54 -4.46
C LYS A 27 12.31 7.59 -2.97
N ALA A 28 13.10 8.56 -2.52
CA ALA A 28 13.48 8.71 -1.13
C ALA A 28 12.25 8.81 -0.21
N ARG A 29 11.27 9.62 -0.58
CA ARG A 29 10.00 9.78 0.17
C ARG A 29 9.22 8.47 0.25
N ILE A 30 9.05 7.78 -0.89
CA ILE A 30 8.33 6.50 -0.91
C ILE A 30 9.06 5.43 -0.09
N LEU A 31 10.39 5.40 -0.12
CA LEU A 31 11.21 4.51 0.70
C LEU A 31 11.13 4.84 2.20
N ALA A 32 10.97 6.11 2.55
CA ALA A 32 10.69 6.56 3.92
C ALA A 32 9.27 6.19 4.39
N GLY A 33 8.45 5.59 3.53
CA GLY A 33 7.08 5.18 3.84
C GLY A 33 6.04 6.26 3.59
N GLU A 34 6.43 7.40 2.99
CA GLU A 34 5.49 8.47 2.67
C GLU A 34 4.54 8.09 1.54
N ILE A 35 3.36 8.69 1.59
CA ILE A 35 2.37 8.67 0.51
C ILE A 35 2.55 9.94 -0.30
N VAL A 36 2.77 9.80 -1.60
CA VAL A 36 3.02 10.94 -2.50
C VAL A 36 1.90 11.11 -3.51
N GLY A 37 1.54 12.37 -3.80
CA GLY A 37 0.47 12.73 -4.73
C GLY A 37 0.78 13.96 -5.56
N ALA A 38 0.11 14.10 -6.70
CA ALA A 38 0.29 15.26 -7.56
C ALA A 38 -0.11 16.58 -6.88
N THR A 39 -1.05 16.56 -5.94
CA THR A 39 -1.48 17.77 -5.20
C THR A 39 -0.48 18.25 -4.17
N ASP A 40 0.57 17.48 -3.87
CA ASP A 40 1.68 17.91 -3.02
C ASP A 40 2.53 19.00 -3.71
N TYR A 41 2.27 19.24 -5.00
CA TYR A 41 3.01 20.15 -5.86
C TYR A 41 2.11 21.25 -6.43
N PRO A 42 2.69 22.43 -6.75
CA PRO A 42 1.99 23.47 -7.50
C PRO A 42 1.40 22.93 -8.80
N GLU A 43 0.29 23.51 -9.25
CA GLU A 43 -0.41 23.04 -10.44
C GLU A 43 0.46 23.03 -11.70
N SER A 44 1.35 24.02 -11.84
CA SER A 44 2.34 24.12 -12.92
C SER A 44 3.29 22.91 -12.99
N ASP A 45 3.55 22.28 -11.84
CA ASP A 45 4.61 21.28 -11.70
C ASP A 45 4.04 19.86 -11.64
N ARG A 46 2.71 19.71 -11.58
CA ARG A 46 2.03 18.40 -11.64
C ARG A 46 2.45 17.55 -12.85
N PRO A 47 2.65 18.09 -14.07
CA PRO A 47 3.15 17.29 -15.18
C PRO A 47 4.53 16.68 -14.89
N LEU A 48 5.41 17.41 -14.20
CA LEU A 48 6.73 16.92 -13.80
C LEU A 48 6.62 15.80 -12.78
N PHE A 49 5.69 15.92 -11.82
CA PHE A 49 5.39 14.83 -10.89
C PHE A 49 4.95 13.56 -11.62
N TRP A 50 4.04 13.67 -12.60
CA TRP A 50 3.56 12.53 -13.36
C TRP A 50 4.65 11.84 -14.18
N ALA A 51 5.56 12.63 -14.78
CA ALA A 51 6.71 12.10 -15.49
C ALA A 51 7.66 11.36 -14.52
N ALA A 52 7.97 11.98 -13.38
CA ALA A 52 8.89 11.40 -12.41
C ALA A 52 8.32 10.13 -11.75
N ILE A 53 7.03 10.12 -11.36
CA ILE A 53 6.43 8.93 -10.74
C ILE A 53 6.35 7.75 -11.70
N ALA A 54 6.16 7.99 -13.02
CA ALA A 54 6.20 6.92 -14.01
C ALA A 54 7.56 6.20 -14.01
N ILE A 55 8.66 6.97 -14.02
CA ILE A 55 10.02 6.42 -13.93
C ILE A 55 10.22 5.67 -12.60
N VAL A 56 9.73 6.24 -11.49
CA VAL A 56 9.81 5.57 -10.18
C VAL A 56 9.04 4.24 -10.18
N GLN A 57 7.92 4.13 -10.89
CA GLN A 57 7.18 2.87 -11.00
C GLN A 57 7.95 1.81 -11.81
N ASP A 58 8.66 2.23 -12.86
CA ASP A 58 9.52 1.35 -13.64
C ASP A 58 10.70 0.85 -12.81
N ASP A 59 11.35 1.75 -12.06
CA ASP A 59 12.49 1.43 -11.17
C ASP A 59 12.06 0.64 -9.92
N MET A 60 10.87 0.90 -9.40
CA MET A 60 10.35 0.34 -8.15
C MET A 60 8.98 -0.32 -8.39
N PRO A 61 8.92 -1.58 -8.87
CA PRO A 61 7.67 -2.24 -9.24
C PRO A 61 6.69 -2.51 -8.08
N ARG A 62 7.13 -2.25 -6.84
CA ARG A 62 6.29 -2.33 -5.61
C ARG A 62 5.53 -1.04 -5.30
N VAL A 63 5.86 0.06 -5.96
CA VAL A 63 5.12 1.30 -5.85
C VAL A 63 3.82 1.15 -6.61
N ARG A 64 2.70 1.13 -5.87
CA ARG A 64 1.38 0.96 -6.47
C ARG A 64 0.55 2.22 -6.31
N PRO A 65 -0.23 2.58 -7.35
CA PRO A 65 -1.21 3.64 -7.22
C PRO A 65 -2.41 3.14 -6.41
N PHE A 66 -3.02 4.05 -5.66
CA PHE A 66 -4.35 3.84 -5.08
C PHE A 66 -5.15 5.14 -5.16
N TRP A 67 -6.47 5.02 -5.05
CA TRP A 67 -7.38 6.16 -5.10
C TRP A 67 -7.78 6.57 -3.69
N GLN A 68 -7.68 7.85 -3.39
CA GLN A 68 -8.21 8.47 -2.17
C GLN A 68 -9.27 9.50 -2.55
N THR A 69 -10.40 9.49 -1.85
CA THR A 69 -11.39 10.56 -1.97
C THR A 69 -10.88 11.78 -1.21
N THR A 70 -10.81 12.92 -1.88
CA THR A 70 -10.35 14.19 -1.30
C THR A 70 -11.53 15.11 -1.01
N ASP A 71 -12.57 15.09 -1.84
CA ASP A 71 -13.80 15.86 -1.64
C ASP A 71 -15.03 15.04 -2.05
N GLU A 72 -16.15 15.28 -1.36
CA GLU A 72 -17.41 14.57 -1.58
C GLU A 72 -18.60 15.51 -1.35
N GLN A 73 -19.20 15.98 -2.45
CA GLN A 73 -20.33 16.90 -2.41
C GLN A 73 -21.64 16.12 -2.57
N HIS A 74 -22.37 15.97 -1.46
CA HIS A 74 -23.59 15.15 -1.41
C HIS A 74 -24.76 15.76 -2.19
N VAL A 75 -24.88 17.09 -2.22
CA VAL A 75 -25.97 17.79 -2.94
C VAL A 75 -25.82 17.65 -4.45
N ALA A 76 -24.57 17.73 -4.95
CA ALA A 76 -24.27 17.57 -6.37
C ALA A 76 -24.04 16.11 -6.80
N GLY A 77 -23.93 15.18 -5.84
CA GLY A 77 -23.60 13.78 -6.09
C GLY A 77 -22.19 13.58 -6.64
N THR A 78 -21.29 14.55 -6.51
CA THR A 78 -19.94 14.51 -7.08
C THR A 78 -18.91 14.07 -6.03
N ARG A 79 -17.95 13.27 -6.49
CA ARG A 79 -16.87 12.75 -5.66
C ARG A 79 -15.53 12.97 -6.33
N VAL A 80 -14.70 13.82 -5.74
CA VAL A 80 -13.35 14.09 -6.23
C VAL A 80 -12.40 13.06 -5.63
N ARG A 81 -11.69 12.37 -6.51
CA ARG A 81 -10.69 11.37 -6.13
C ARG A 81 -9.34 11.76 -6.68
N GLN A 82 -8.33 11.53 -5.87
CA GLN A 82 -6.94 11.71 -6.21
C GLN A 82 -6.24 10.35 -6.27
N LYS A 83 -5.34 10.22 -7.23
CA LYS A 83 -4.43 9.07 -7.33
C LYS A 83 -3.18 9.37 -6.51
N LEU A 84 -2.87 8.46 -5.60
CA LEU A 84 -1.73 8.54 -4.68
C LEU A 84 -0.85 7.31 -4.85
N PHE A 85 0.41 7.44 -4.43
CA PHE A 85 1.41 6.40 -4.59
C PHE A 85 2.08 6.11 -3.26
N LYS A 86 2.26 4.82 -2.97
CA LYS A 86 2.99 4.36 -1.79
C LYS A 86 3.68 3.03 -2.08
N MET A 87 4.67 2.70 -1.25
CA MET A 87 5.25 1.36 -1.23
C MET A 87 4.26 0.39 -0.59
N PHE A 88 3.93 -0.70 -1.28
CA PHE A 88 3.19 -1.79 -0.66
C PHE A 88 4.19 -2.77 -0.04
N PRO A 89 4.06 -3.08 1.27
CA PRO A 89 4.90 -4.10 1.88
C PRO A 89 4.68 -5.39 1.12
N ARG A 90 5.78 -6.11 0.84
CA ARG A 90 5.68 -7.50 0.37
C ARG A 90 4.88 -8.22 1.45
N GLN A 91 3.74 -8.80 1.08
CA GLN A 91 3.19 -9.90 1.87
C GLN A 91 4.23 -11.01 1.78
N LYS A 92 5.25 -10.95 2.65
CA LYS A 92 5.98 -12.14 3.04
C LYS A 92 4.89 -12.93 3.73
N GLY A 93 4.45 -14.03 3.12
CA GLY A 93 3.51 -14.93 3.77
C GLY A 93 4.14 -15.28 5.10
N ASP A 94 3.70 -14.62 6.17
CA ASP A 94 4.16 -14.89 7.51
C ASP A 94 3.34 -16.12 7.92
N THR A 95 3.76 -17.25 7.39
CA THR A 95 3.18 -18.54 7.76
C THR A 95 3.59 -18.79 9.19
N ASP A 96 2.61 -18.69 10.08
CA ASP A 96 2.77 -18.93 11.50
C ASP A 96 3.46 -20.29 11.72
N PRO A 97 4.63 -20.34 12.37
CA PRO A 97 5.36 -21.58 12.61
C PRO A 97 4.53 -22.59 13.43
N THR A 98 3.59 -22.11 14.26
CA THR A 98 2.68 -22.99 14.99
C THR A 98 1.64 -23.64 14.08
N LEU A 99 1.13 -22.91 13.09
CA LEU A 99 0.21 -23.44 12.09
C LEU A 99 0.91 -24.52 11.25
N ILE A 100 2.15 -24.27 10.83
CA ILE A 100 2.98 -25.26 10.11
C ILE A 100 3.16 -26.52 10.97
N GLY A 101 3.49 -26.35 12.25
CA GLY A 101 3.67 -27.46 13.18
C GLY A 101 2.39 -28.30 13.37
N LEU A 102 1.23 -27.66 13.49
CA LEU A 102 -0.06 -28.34 13.62
C LEU A 102 -0.44 -29.12 12.37
N VAL A 103 -0.20 -28.56 11.18
CA VAL A 103 -0.44 -29.27 9.91
C VAL A 103 0.46 -30.49 9.80
N ALA A 104 1.74 -30.37 10.14
CA ALA A 104 2.67 -31.49 10.14
C ALA A 104 2.24 -32.59 11.11
N LEU A 105 1.87 -32.22 12.35
CA LEU A 105 1.40 -33.16 13.37
C LEU A 105 0.15 -33.92 12.90
N ALA A 106 -0.85 -33.19 12.38
CA ALA A 106 -2.09 -33.78 11.90
C ALA A 106 -1.85 -34.78 10.75
N ALA A 107 -0.95 -34.44 9.82
CA ALA A 107 -0.57 -35.35 8.73
C ALA A 107 0.09 -36.63 9.25
N THR A 108 1.00 -36.54 10.23
CA THR A 108 1.60 -37.73 10.86
C THR A 108 0.58 -38.58 11.62
N CYS A 109 -0.34 -37.97 12.37
CA CYS A 109 -1.39 -38.72 13.06
C CYS A 109 -2.28 -39.47 12.07
N LEU A 110 -2.66 -38.83 10.98
CA LEU A 110 -3.51 -39.44 9.95
C LEU A 110 -2.79 -40.58 9.23
N ALA A 111 -1.49 -40.42 8.93
CA ALA A 111 -0.67 -41.48 8.36
C ALA A 111 -0.54 -42.69 9.30
N LEU A 112 -0.37 -42.47 10.61
CA LEU A 112 -0.31 -43.56 11.61
C LEU A 112 -1.64 -44.30 11.75
N ILE A 113 -2.76 -43.58 11.69
CA ILE A 113 -4.11 -44.19 11.74
C ILE A 113 -4.34 -45.02 10.47
N CYS A 114 -4.03 -44.48 9.29
CA CYS A 114 -4.16 -45.20 8.02
C CYS A 114 -3.22 -46.40 7.92
N ALA A 115 -1.98 -46.30 8.42
CA ALA A 115 -1.01 -47.40 8.41
C ALA A 115 -1.38 -48.53 9.39
N ARG A 116 -2.24 -48.26 10.38
CA ARG A 116 -2.68 -49.23 11.39
C ARG A 116 -4.03 -49.89 11.07
N TRP A 117 -4.67 -49.52 9.95
CA TRP A 117 -5.83 -50.25 9.44
C TRP A 117 -5.34 -51.51 8.71
N PRO A 118 -5.61 -52.74 9.22
CA PRO A 118 -5.49 -53.91 8.37
C PRO A 118 -6.67 -53.87 7.39
N LEU A 119 -6.38 -54.08 6.11
CA LEU A 119 -7.38 -54.32 5.08
C LEU A 119 -8.12 -55.63 5.36
#